data_AF-A0A7G2LX86-F1
#
_entry.id   AF-A0A7G2LX86-F1
#
_cell.length_a   1.000
_cell.length_b   1.000
_cell.length_c   1.000
_cell.angle_alpha   90.00
_cell.angle_beta   90.00
_cell.angle_gamma   90.00
#
_symmetry.space_group_name_H-M   'P 1'
#
loop_
_entity.id
_entity.type
_entity.pdbx_description
1 polymer ?
#
loop_
_entity_poly.entity_id
_entity_poly.type
_entity_poly.pdbx_seq_one_letter_code
_entity_poly.pdbx_strand_id
1 'polypeptide(L)'
;DLVVVELKRDATAEVVMNQLYRFTPMQTYFGCNMLALNGGRPEQLTLRKFLSYFIDFREDVVARRTAYLLRKARERSHILCGLAVAVTNIDEVVATIRSSA
;
A
#
# COMPACT_ATOMS: atom_id res chain seq x y z
N ASP A 1 -19.55 5.81 -26.37
CA ASP A 1 -19.79 5.65 -27.82
C ASP A 1 -19.68 4.19 -28.21
N LEU A 2 -20.62 3.70 -29.02
CA LEU A 2 -20.58 2.36 -29.59
C LEU A 2 -19.91 2.43 -30.96
N VAL A 3 -18.95 1.55 -31.21
CA VAL A 3 -18.40 1.37 -32.56
C VAL A 3 -19.28 0.37 -33.29
N VAL A 4 -19.90 0.80 -34.38
CA VAL A 4 -20.76 -0.02 -35.23
C VAL A 4 -20.10 -0.14 -36.60
N VAL A 5 -20.00 -1.36 -37.12
CA VAL A 5 -19.48 -1.63 -38.46
C VAL A 5 -20.59 -2.29 -39.29
N GLU A 6 -21.12 -1.54 -40.25
CA GLU A 6 -22.10 -2.08 -41.21
C GLU A 6 -21.40 -2.92 -42.27
N LEU A 7 -21.99 -4.08 -42.57
CA LEU A 7 -21.46 -5.01 -43.56
C LEU A 7 -22.20 -4.87 -44.89
N LYS A 8 -21.49 -5.13 -46.00
CA LYS A 8 -22.13 -5.31 -47.31
C LYS A 8 -23.09 -6.51 -47.24
N ARG A 9 -24.18 -6.46 -48.02
CA ARG A 9 -25.26 -7.47 -48.02
C ARG A 9 -24.76 -8.91 -48.19
N ASP A 10 -23.73 -9.11 -49.02
CA ASP A 10 -23.21 -10.45 -49.34
C ASP A 10 -22.01 -10.86 -48.47
N ALA A 11 -21.66 -10.05 -47.46
CA ALA A 11 -20.53 -10.34 -46.57
C ALA A 11 -20.94 -11.31 -45.45
N THR A 12 -20.11 -12.33 -45.21
CA THR A 12 -20.25 -13.22 -44.06
C THR A 12 -19.63 -12.58 -42.82
N ALA A 13 -20.44 -12.31 -41.79
CA ALA A 13 -20.01 -11.58 -40.60
C ALA A 13 -18.80 -12.20 -39.89
N GLU A 14 -18.77 -13.53 -39.75
CA GLU A 14 -17.65 -14.25 -39.11
C GLU A 14 -16.33 -14.06 -39.87
N VAL A 15 -16.38 -14.04 -41.21
CA VAL A 15 -15.20 -13.81 -42.05
C VAL A 15 -14.68 -12.39 -41.84
N VAL A 16 -15.57 -11.41 -41.81
CA VAL A 16 -15.19 -10.00 -41.56
C VAL A 16 -14.65 -9.84 -40.13
N MET A 17 -15.25 -10.50 -39.13
CA MET A 17 -14.75 -10.49 -37.74
C MET A 17 -13.31 -11.03 -37.64
N ASN A 18 -13.05 -12.18 -38.28
CA ASN A 18 -11.70 -12.76 -38.30
C ASN A 18 -10.69 -11.84 -39.03
N GLN A 19 -11.12 -11.15 -40.08
CA GLN A 19 -10.30 -10.14 -40.75
C GLN A 19 -10.04 -8.94 -39.84
N LEU A 20 -11.04 -8.46 -39.10
CA LEU A 20 -10.87 -7.37 -38.15
C LEU A 20 -9.88 -7.75 -37.04
N TYR A 21 -9.96 -8.96 -36.49
CA TYR A 21 -8.96 -9.46 -35.54
C TYR A 21 -7.54 -9.53 -36.13
N ARG A 22 -7.41 -9.85 -37.42
CA ARG A 22 -6.10 -10.03 -38.07
C ARG A 22 -5.46 -8.73 -38.54
N PHE A 23 -6.26 -7.80 -39.06
CA PHE A 23 -5.79 -6.61 -39.75
C PHE A 23 -6.02 -5.32 -38.96
N THR A 24 -6.63 -5.41 -37.77
CA THR A 24 -6.81 -4.26 -36.88
C THR A 24 -6.40 -4.62 -35.45
N PRO A 25 -6.16 -3.62 -34.58
CA PRO A 25 -5.88 -3.85 -33.15
C PRO A 25 -7.08 -4.36 -32.33
N MET A 26 -8.18 -4.79 -32.96
CA MET A 26 -9.36 -5.30 -32.25
C MET A 26 -9.06 -6.57 -31.44
N GLN A 27 -8.07 -7.37 -31.87
CA GLN A 27 -7.47 -8.43 -31.07
C GLN A 27 -5.96 -8.20 -31.01
N THR A 28 -5.42 -8.04 -29.81
CA THR A 28 -3.99 -7.82 -29.60
C THR A 28 -3.46 -8.74 -28.51
N TYR A 29 -2.17 -9.05 -28.62
CA TYR A 29 -1.44 -9.76 -27.58
C TYR A 29 -0.78 -8.78 -26.63
N PHE A 30 -0.92 -9.02 -25.33
CA PHE A 30 -0.15 -8.32 -24.32
C PHE A 30 1.01 -9.19 -23.86
N GLY A 31 2.23 -8.80 -24.23
CA GLY A 31 3.45 -9.46 -23.81
C GLY A 31 3.78 -9.17 -22.35
N CYS A 32 3.25 -9.98 -21.44
CA CYS A 32 3.57 -9.89 -20.02
C CYS A 32 5.06 -10.12 -19.76
N ASN A 33 5.78 -9.08 -19.32
CA ASN A 33 7.13 -9.21 -18.76
C ASN A 33 7.13 -8.81 -17.27
N MET A 34 7.09 -9.82 -16.42
CA MET A 34 7.03 -9.68 -14.96
C MET A 34 8.42 -9.41 -14.36
N LEU A 35 9.03 -8.29 -14.72
CA LEU A 35 10.37 -7.87 -14.27
C LEU A 35 10.30 -6.82 -13.16
N ALA A 36 11.02 -7.02 -12.05
CA ALA A 36 11.11 -6.04 -10.96
C ALA A 36 12.46 -6.10 -10.24
N LEU A 37 12.74 -5.11 -9.38
CA LEU A 37 13.90 -5.12 -8.52
C LEU A 37 13.62 -5.92 -7.24
N ASN A 38 14.47 -6.89 -6.94
CA ASN A 38 14.52 -7.62 -5.68
C ASN A 38 15.86 -7.33 -4.99
N GLY A 39 15.85 -6.66 -3.83
CA GLY A 39 17.08 -6.28 -3.14
C GLY A 39 18.03 -5.43 -4.01
N GLY A 40 17.49 -4.62 -4.92
CA GLY A 40 18.27 -3.80 -5.87
C GLY A 40 18.75 -4.54 -7.13
N ARG A 41 18.43 -5.83 -7.29
CA ARG A 41 18.79 -6.61 -8.49
C ARG A 41 17.57 -6.84 -9.38
N PRO A 42 17.67 -6.65 -10.71
CA PRO A 42 16.58 -6.94 -11.62
C PRO A 42 16.34 -8.45 -11.72
N GLU A 43 15.11 -8.88 -11.48
CA GLU A 43 14.68 -10.27 -11.54
C GLU A 43 13.35 -10.40 -12.28
N GLN A 44 13.23 -11.44 -13.09
CA GLN A 44 11.94 -11.85 -13.65
C GLN A 44 11.24 -12.75 -12.62
N LEU A 45 10.06 -12.34 -12.18
CA LEU A 45 9.33 -12.94 -11.07
C LEU A 45 8.07 -13.63 -11.54
N THR A 46 7.67 -14.66 -10.79
CA THR A 46 6.32 -15.24 -10.93
C THR A 46 5.34 -14.44 -10.10
N LEU A 47 4.03 -14.59 -10.38
CA LEU A 47 2.98 -13.98 -9.56
C LEU A 47 3.12 -14.34 -8.07
N ARG A 48 3.46 -15.60 -7.77
CA ARG A 48 3.70 -16.05 -6.38
C ARG A 48 4.82 -15.24 -5.73
N LYS A 49 5.95 -15.05 -6.40
CA LYS A 49 7.08 -14.27 -5.85
C LYS A 49 6.68 -12.81 -5.60
N PHE A 50 5.96 -12.18 -6.52
CA PHE A 50 5.43 -10.82 -6.31
C PHE A 50 4.57 -10.73 -5.05
N LEU A 51 3.64 -11.68 -4.87
CA LEU A 51 2.76 -11.69 -3.71
C LEU A 51 3.53 -11.97 -2.41
N SER A 52 4.48 -12.91 -2.42
CA SER A 52 5.33 -13.19 -1.26
C SER A 52 6.13 -11.97 -0.83
N TYR A 53 6.86 -11.33 -1.76
CA TYR A 53 7.64 -10.13 -1.43
C TYR A 53 6.77 -8.96 -0.96
N PHE A 54 5.56 -8.82 -1.51
CA PHE A 54 4.62 -7.82 -1.02
C PHE A 54 4.18 -8.13 0.42
N ILE A 55 3.88 -9.38 0.75
CA ILE A 55 3.49 -9.78 2.11
C ILE A 55 4.64 -9.53 3.09
N ASP A 56 5.86 -9.96 2.76
CA ASP A 56 7.06 -9.74 3.59
C ASP A 56 7.25 -8.23 3.89
N PHE A 57 7.14 -7.39 2.86
CA PHE A 57 7.19 -5.94 3.03
C PHE A 57 6.08 -5.41 3.95
N ARG A 58 4.86 -5.94 3.82
CA ARG A 58 3.72 -5.50 4.64
C ARG A 58 3.87 -5.90 6.10
N GLU A 59 4.42 -7.08 6.38
CA GLU A 59 4.75 -7.51 7.73
C GLU A 59 5.75 -6.54 8.38
N ASP A 60 6.83 -6.20 7.66
CA ASP A 60 7.83 -5.24 8.10
C ASP A 60 7.24 -3.85 8.40
N VAL A 61 6.38 -3.34 7.50
CA VAL A 61 5.71 -2.05 7.67
C VAL A 61 4.83 -2.07 8.93
N VAL A 62 4.07 -3.14 9.14
CA VAL A 62 3.20 -3.26 10.31
C VAL A 62 4.02 -3.36 11.59
N ALA A 63 5.08 -4.16 11.63
CA ALA A 63 5.97 -4.28 12.78
C ALA A 63 6.60 -2.93 13.16
N ARG A 64 7.14 -2.20 12.19
CA ARG A 64 7.74 -0.86 12.40
C ARG A 64 6.71 0.15 12.91
N ARG A 65 5.51 0.16 12.33
CA ARG A 65 4.43 1.05 12.76
C ARG A 65 4.02 0.74 14.20
N THR A 66 3.85 -0.53 14.55
CA THR A 66 3.48 -0.95 15.90
C THR A 66 4.55 -0.58 16.92
N ALA A 67 5.83 -0.79 16.60
CA ALA A 67 6.94 -0.39 17.46
C ALA A 67 6.97 1.14 17.69
N TYR A 68 6.74 1.93 16.64
CA TYR A 68 6.63 3.39 16.75
C TYR A 68 5.47 3.81 17.67
N LEU A 69 4.28 3.23 17.48
CA LEU A 69 3.10 3.53 18.29
C LEU A 69 3.32 3.14 19.76
N LEU A 70 3.94 1.98 20.01
CA LEU A 70 4.28 1.54 21.36
C LEU A 70 5.24 2.51 22.05
N ARG A 71 6.27 2.99 21.33
CA ARG A 71 7.20 4.00 21.86
C ARG A 71 6.47 5.29 22.24
N LYS A 72 5.60 5.79 21.36
CA LYS A 72 4.79 6.99 21.63
C LYS A 72 3.83 6.82 22.80
N ALA A 73 3.21 5.64 22.92
CA ALA A 73 2.35 5.32 24.05
C ALA A 73 3.13 5.29 25.38
N ARG A 74 4.35 4.73 25.39
CA ARG A 74 5.23 4.72 26.56
C ARG A 74 5.70 6.13 26.96
N GLU A 75 6.12 6.95 26.00
CA GLU A 75 6.47 8.36 26.22
C GLU A 75 5.31 9.11 26.90
N ARG A 76 4.09 8.94 26.37
CA ARG A 76 2.89 9.55 26.96
C ARG A 76 2.59 9.00 28.35
N SER A 77 2.70 7.68 28.54
CA SER A 77 2.49 7.03 29.83
C SER A 77 3.44 7.59 30.89
N HIS A 78 4.71 7.82 30.56
CA HIS A 78 5.69 8.36 31.50
C HIS A 78 5.29 9.75 32.02
N ILE A 79 4.88 10.66 31.13
CA ILE A 79 4.39 11.98 31.50
C ILE A 79 3.14 11.89 32.38
N LEU A 80 2.19 11.02 32.01
CA LEU A 80 0.96 10.84 32.78
C LEU A 80 1.24 10.28 34.18
N CYS A 81 2.20 9.38 34.34
CA CYS A 81 2.62 8.88 35.65
C CYS A 81 3.17 10.01 36.53
N GLY A 82 4.04 10.87 35.98
CA GLY A 82 4.57 12.03 36.73
C GLY A 82 3.47 13.00 37.15
N LEU A 83 2.54 13.30 36.24
CA LEU A 83 1.38 14.15 36.55
C LEU A 83 0.46 13.53 37.61
N ALA A 84 0.22 12.22 37.54
CA ALA A 84 -0.61 11.53 38.54
C ALA A 84 -0.01 11.64 39.95
N VAL A 85 1.31 11.48 40.08
CA VAL A 85 2.02 11.68 41.35
C VAL A 85 1.93 13.14 41.81
N ALA A 86 2.12 14.10 40.89
CA ALA A 86 2.02 15.52 41.23
C ALA A 86 0.62 15.92 41.71
N VAL A 87 -0.43 15.42 41.06
CA VAL A 87 -1.84 15.65 41.46
C VAL A 87 -2.12 15.03 42.83
N THR A 88 -1.56 13.85 43.11
CA THR A 88 -1.73 13.19 44.42
C THR A 88 -1.10 13.99 45.56
N ASN A 89 -0.04 14.77 45.28
CA ASN A 89 0.71 15.56 46.26
C ASN A 89 0.63 17.07 45.96
N ILE A 90 -0.55 17.55 45.52
CA ILE A 90 -0.68 18.88 44.90
C ILE A 90 -0.26 20.04 45.82
N ASP A 91 -0.56 19.96 47.11
CA ASP A 91 -0.24 21.03 48.07
C ASP A 91 1.28 21.20 48.25
N GLU A 92 2.01 20.08 48.38
CA GLU A 92 3.47 20.08 48.50
C GLU A 92 4.14 20.59 47.22
N VAL A 93 3.63 20.18 46.05
CA VAL A 93 4.13 20.64 44.75
C VAL A 93 3.95 22.15 44.59
N VAL A 94 2.76 22.68 44.91
CA VAL A 94 2.46 24.13 44.82
C VAL A 94 3.32 24.92 45.81
N ALA A 95 3.46 24.45 47.06
CA ALA A 95 4.31 25.07 48.07
C ALA A 95 5.77 25.12 47.61
N THR A 96 6.30 24.01 47.09
CA THR A 96 7.67 23.92 46.58
C THR A 96 7.91 24.92 45.45
N ILE A 97 7.01 24.96 44.45
CA ILE A 97 7.11 25.90 43.32
C ILE A 97 7.09 27.35 43.81
N ARG A 98 6.16 27.70 44.70
CA ARG A 98 6.03 29.08 45.23
C ARG A 98 7.22 29.51 46.08
N SER A 99 7.87 28.58 46.78
CA SER A 99 9.06 28.88 47.58
C SER A 99 10.34 29.06 46.75
N SER A 100 10.34 28.58 45.50
CA SER A 100 11.49 28.62 44.60
C SER A 100 11.41 29.75 43.55
N ALA A 101 10.28 30.46 43.50
CA ALA A 101 10.00 31.58 42.61
C ALA A 101 10.18 32.91 43.35
#